data_AF-A0A4Y8S7E8-F1
#
_entry.id   AF-A0A4Y8S7E8-F1
#
_cell.length_a   1.000
_cell.length_b   1.000
_cell.length_c   1.000
_cell.angle_alpha   90.00
_cell.angle_beta   90.00
_cell.angle_gamma   90.00
#
_symmetry.space_group_name_H-M   'P 1'
#
loop_
_entity.id
_entity.type
_entity.pdbx_description
1 polymer ?
#
loop_
_entity_poly.entity_id
_entity_poly.type
_entity_poly.pdbx_seq_one_letter_code
_entity_poly.pdbx_strand_id
1 'polypeptide(L)'
;MVKIKEGYVMTASEKAEYDRMNALPRKTSGRVDYYFKPQTKYPPRIYVFMDAELWRDRNRRPMGLHTAFPFLSRPMNQEEIEYHHFNWRLCYHQYEDWDKLLYAEQQEADELDKENPGTGTTFLNKLLGFRQRYSLGSACFSQSAPKPELCESAESKYFRELSLLAKSMTAKEIVGLMEAEQKGLNRPVILLLLRQYLKNKSLSEDKKVWPDKAYIQRKVEQSQMRTRRNFVRRTYHKNPLFAMQEIQLRYPDYNEAMLLNDLAVKSRTEKRKKHKPITDLRRCQLEKLSARLRSGALDEQEYHQTCCKMVMLQNAHDHRLPIPLTVTLNKQTLVYSFGWRIRENEVKSFVGLANSKGMTHEELGKKYQEMVSSNYSY
;
A
#
# COMPACT_ATOMS: atom_id res chain seq x y z
N MET A 1 -28.54 44.90 14.08
CA MET A 1 -29.91 45.20 13.59
C MET A 1 -29.77 45.71 12.16
N VAL A 2 -30.09 44.89 11.15
CA VAL A 2 -29.88 45.26 9.73
C VAL A 2 -30.81 46.43 9.41
N LYS A 3 -30.24 47.61 9.12
CA LYS A 3 -31.01 48.78 8.67
C LYS A 3 -31.50 48.49 7.25
N ILE A 4 -32.75 48.05 7.13
CA ILE A 4 -33.44 47.99 5.85
C ILE A 4 -33.48 49.40 5.28
N LYS A 5 -33.14 49.58 4.00
CA LYS A 5 -33.20 50.89 3.31
C LYS A 5 -34.57 51.52 3.58
N GLU A 6 -34.58 52.77 4.06
CA GLU A 6 -35.82 53.52 4.30
C GLU A 6 -36.69 53.49 3.03
N GLY A 7 -37.92 52.99 3.17
CA GLY A 7 -38.87 52.86 2.07
C GLY A 7 -38.95 51.49 1.37
N TYR A 8 -38.12 50.50 1.73
CA TYR A 8 -38.27 49.15 1.18
C TYR A 8 -39.47 48.42 1.79
N VAL A 9 -40.51 48.18 0.99
CA VAL A 9 -41.66 47.35 1.36
C VAL A 9 -41.42 45.93 0.85
N MET A 10 -41.21 44.98 1.77
CA MET A 10 -41.05 43.56 1.42
C MET A 10 -42.32 43.02 0.77
N THR A 11 -42.18 42.19 -0.26
CA THR A 11 -43.32 41.43 -0.80
C THR A 11 -43.82 40.40 0.20
N ALA A 12 -45.07 39.92 0.06
CA ALA A 12 -45.63 38.93 0.99
C ALA A 12 -44.79 37.63 1.07
N SER A 13 -44.18 37.22 -0.04
CA SER A 13 -43.29 36.04 -0.08
C SER A 13 -41.96 36.30 0.62
N GLU A 14 -41.35 37.48 0.42
CA GLU A 14 -40.10 37.84 1.11
C GLU A 14 -40.31 38.02 2.60
N LYS A 15 -41.45 38.59 3.00
CA LYS A 15 -41.82 38.73 4.41
C LYS A 15 -42.02 37.36 5.06
N ALA A 16 -42.72 36.43 4.40
CA ALA A 16 -42.90 35.08 4.91
C ALA A 16 -41.56 34.33 5.06
N GLU A 17 -40.64 34.50 4.10
CA GLU A 17 -39.30 33.89 4.17
C GLU A 17 -38.42 34.55 5.23
N TYR A 18 -38.48 35.88 5.35
CA TYR A 18 -37.81 36.63 6.41
C TYR A 18 -38.30 36.20 7.80
N ASP A 19 -39.62 36.13 7.99
CA ASP A 19 -40.23 35.71 9.25
C ASP A 19 -39.87 34.25 9.59
N ARG A 20 -39.85 33.36 8.58
CA ARG A 20 -39.40 31.97 8.71
C ARG A 20 -37.93 31.89 9.15
N MET A 21 -37.06 32.66 8.51
CA MET A 21 -35.62 32.66 8.82
C MET A 21 -35.32 33.33 10.17
N ASN A 22 -35.99 34.43 10.47
CA ASN A 22 -35.81 35.16 11.73
C ASN A 22 -36.35 34.38 12.94
N ALA A 23 -37.31 33.47 12.73
CA ALA A 23 -37.79 32.55 13.76
C ALA A 23 -36.80 31.41 14.09
N LEU A 24 -35.76 31.19 13.27
CA LEU A 24 -34.75 30.18 13.55
C LEU A 24 -33.87 30.61 14.73
N PRO A 25 -33.42 29.67 15.59
CA PRO A 25 -32.50 29.98 16.66
C PRO A 25 -31.21 30.61 16.12
N ARG A 26 -30.85 31.79 16.64
CA ARG A 26 -29.61 32.46 16.25
C ARG A 26 -28.39 31.68 16.74
N LYS A 27 -27.36 31.58 15.91
CA LYS A 27 -26.09 30.98 16.33
C LYS A 27 -25.45 31.87 17.37
N THR A 28 -25.02 31.28 18.48
CA THR A 28 -24.36 32.01 19.59
C THR A 28 -22.85 31.81 19.58
N SER A 29 -22.34 30.91 18.74
CA SER A 29 -20.92 30.62 18.59
C SER A 29 -20.61 30.18 17.17
N GLY A 30 -19.42 30.55 16.69
CA GLY A 30 -18.87 30.10 15.41
C GLY A 30 -17.35 30.00 15.49
N ARG A 31 -16.74 29.30 14.53
CA ARG A 31 -15.29 29.11 14.48
C ARG A 31 -14.74 29.36 13.08
N VAL A 32 -13.59 30.02 13.03
CA VAL A 32 -12.82 30.22 11.81
C VAL A 32 -11.63 29.27 11.82
N ASP A 33 -11.50 28.43 10.79
CA ASP A 33 -10.43 27.44 10.68
C ASP A 33 -9.49 27.77 9.49
N TYR A 34 -8.18 27.82 9.77
CA TYR A 34 -7.15 28.18 8.80
C TYR A 34 -6.40 26.94 8.33
N TYR A 35 -6.38 26.76 7.02
CA TYR A 35 -5.72 25.63 6.36
C TYR A 35 -4.64 26.13 5.41
N PHE A 36 -3.42 25.63 5.58
CA PHE A 36 -2.35 25.88 4.63
C PHE A 36 -2.35 24.77 3.59
N LYS A 37 -2.43 25.16 2.32
CA LYS A 37 -2.25 24.26 1.19
C LYS A 37 -0.86 24.48 0.60
N PRO A 38 0.05 23.50 0.72
CA PRO A 38 1.38 23.61 0.14
C PRO A 38 1.31 23.62 -1.39
N GLN A 39 2.39 24.10 -2.01
CA GLN A 39 2.51 24.16 -3.45
C GLN A 39 2.31 22.77 -4.07
N THR A 40 1.45 22.71 -5.09
CA THR A 40 1.22 21.51 -5.90
C THR A 40 1.33 21.92 -7.38
N LYS A 41 0.29 21.70 -8.18
CA LYS A 41 0.16 22.32 -9.51
C LYS A 41 -0.13 23.83 -9.44
N TYR A 42 -0.68 24.28 -8.31
CA TYR A 42 -1.03 25.68 -8.04
C TYR A 42 -0.12 26.26 -6.94
N PRO A 43 0.06 27.60 -6.87
CA PRO A 43 0.83 28.23 -5.82
C PRO A 43 0.30 27.86 -4.41
N PRO A 44 1.14 27.95 -3.37
CA PRO A 44 0.69 27.74 -2.00
C PRO A 44 -0.38 28.77 -1.63
N ARG A 45 -1.39 28.35 -0.86
CA ARG A 45 -2.53 29.19 -0.47
C ARG A 45 -2.93 28.92 0.97
N ILE A 46 -3.44 29.93 1.65
CA ILE A 46 -4.17 29.78 2.91
C ILE A 46 -5.66 29.86 2.62
N TYR A 47 -6.41 28.87 3.10
CA TYR A 47 -7.86 28.87 3.10
C TYR A 47 -8.36 29.18 4.50
N VAL A 48 -9.29 30.12 4.60
CA VAL A 48 -9.94 30.53 5.85
C VAL A 48 -11.38 30.10 5.75
N PHE A 49 -11.78 29.09 6.52
CA PHE A 49 -13.12 28.52 6.50
C PHE A 49 -13.95 29.07 7.65
N MET A 50 -15.14 29.57 7.30
CA MET A 50 -16.14 30.01 8.26
C MET A 50 -17.07 28.83 8.56
N ASP A 51 -17.24 28.49 9.83
CA ASP A 51 -18.06 27.36 10.29
C ASP A 51 -19.46 27.32 9.67
N ALA A 52 -19.65 26.37 8.73
CA ALA A 52 -20.94 26.03 8.15
C ALA A 52 -21.29 24.57 8.50
N GLU A 53 -22.32 24.35 9.32
CA GLU A 53 -22.67 23.05 9.95
C GLU A 53 -22.63 21.83 9.01
N LEU A 54 -22.91 22.01 7.72
CA LEU A 54 -22.95 20.93 6.72
C LEU A 54 -21.60 20.60 6.04
N TRP A 55 -20.52 21.36 6.23
CA TRP A 55 -19.28 21.11 5.49
C TRP A 55 -18.50 19.90 6.00
N ARG A 56 -18.54 19.66 7.32
CA ARG A 56 -17.93 18.47 7.94
C ARG A 56 -18.54 17.18 7.38
N ASP A 57 -19.82 17.22 7.03
CA ASP A 57 -20.57 16.07 6.49
C ASP A 57 -20.55 15.96 4.96
N ARG A 58 -20.55 17.08 4.21
CA ARG A 58 -20.58 17.06 2.73
C ARG A 58 -19.23 16.75 2.07
N ASN A 59 -18.10 16.99 2.71
CA ASN A 59 -16.78 16.82 2.08
C ASN A 59 -16.13 15.44 2.32
N ARG A 60 -16.90 14.37 2.05
CA ARG A 60 -16.36 12.99 1.93
C ARG A 60 -15.51 12.74 0.65
N ARG A 61 -15.28 13.74 -0.23
CA ARG A 61 -14.34 13.74 -1.39
C ARG A 61 -13.89 15.18 -1.80
N PRO A 62 -12.78 15.37 -2.56
CA PRO A 62 -11.81 16.44 -2.31
C PRO A 62 -11.99 17.69 -3.20
N MET A 63 -12.21 18.85 -2.59
CA MET A 63 -12.15 20.18 -3.23
C MET A 63 -10.71 20.65 -3.51
N GLY A 64 -9.83 19.73 -3.93
CA GLY A 64 -8.40 20.01 -4.07
C GLY A 64 -7.70 20.37 -2.76
N LEU A 65 -8.36 20.21 -1.61
CA LEU A 65 -7.81 20.44 -0.26
C LEU A 65 -7.14 19.19 0.33
N HIS A 66 -6.96 18.13 -0.47
CA HIS A 66 -6.35 16.86 -0.04
C HIS A 66 -4.97 17.03 0.60
N THR A 67 -4.21 18.05 0.19
CA THR A 67 -2.88 18.35 0.75
C THR A 67 -2.90 19.50 1.74
N ALA A 68 -4.06 20.11 1.98
CA ALA A 68 -4.20 21.22 2.92
C ALA A 68 -4.31 20.67 4.34
N PHE A 69 -3.62 21.29 5.30
CA PHE A 69 -3.67 20.90 6.69
C PHE A 69 -4.03 22.10 7.57
N PRO A 70 -4.80 21.90 8.65
CA PRO A 70 -5.16 22.95 9.57
C PRO A 70 -3.93 23.38 10.38
N PHE A 71 -3.78 24.68 10.64
CA PHE A 71 -2.66 25.19 11.46
C PHE A 71 -3.08 26.20 12.52
N LEU A 72 -4.24 26.84 12.37
CA LEU A 72 -4.74 27.82 13.32
C LEU A 72 -6.28 27.81 13.30
N SER A 73 -6.88 28.22 14.41
CA SER A 73 -8.32 28.49 14.49
C SER A 73 -8.56 29.63 15.47
N ARG A 74 -9.67 30.35 15.27
CA ARG A 74 -10.16 31.38 16.20
C ARG A 74 -11.68 31.33 16.32
N PRO A 75 -12.27 31.85 17.40
CA PRO A 75 -13.70 32.11 17.42
C PRO A 75 -14.07 33.18 16.37
N MET A 76 -15.29 33.09 15.85
CA MET A 76 -15.89 34.19 15.10
C MET A 76 -16.32 35.31 16.05
N ASN A 77 -16.27 36.55 15.59
CA ASN A 77 -16.94 37.67 16.29
C ASN A 77 -18.46 37.66 16.01
N GLN A 78 -19.20 38.49 16.73
CA GLN A 78 -20.65 38.57 16.64
C GLN A 78 -21.12 39.02 15.24
N GLU A 79 -20.36 39.87 14.56
CA GLU A 79 -20.67 40.33 13.21
C GLU A 79 -20.52 39.21 12.16
N GLU A 80 -19.43 38.44 12.24
CA GLU A 80 -19.18 37.25 11.42
C GLU A 80 -20.24 36.17 11.67
N ILE A 81 -20.62 35.94 12.94
CA ILE A 81 -21.69 35.00 13.29
C ILE A 81 -23.01 35.42 12.66
N GLU A 82 -23.35 36.71 12.73
CA GLU A 82 -24.58 37.26 12.14
C GLU A 82 -24.55 37.21 10.61
N TYR A 83 -23.43 37.62 9.99
CA TYR A 83 -23.25 37.62 8.55
C TYR A 83 -23.32 36.21 7.96
N HIS A 84 -22.73 35.23 8.66
CA HIS A 84 -22.76 33.82 8.25
C HIS A 84 -23.93 33.02 8.84
N HIS A 85 -24.83 33.69 9.58
CA HIS A 85 -25.91 33.01 10.30
C HIS A 85 -26.80 32.17 9.38
N PHE A 86 -27.17 32.74 8.22
CA PHE A 86 -28.06 32.11 7.24
C PHE A 86 -27.30 31.43 6.09
N ASN A 87 -25.96 31.35 6.16
CA ASN A 87 -25.19 30.77 5.08
C ASN A 87 -25.14 29.24 5.21
N TRP A 88 -25.94 28.57 4.38
CA TRP A 88 -26.02 27.11 4.30
C TRP A 88 -24.93 26.50 3.38
N ARG A 89 -24.14 27.35 2.70
CA ARG A 89 -23.03 26.93 1.82
C ARG A 89 -21.68 27.07 2.53
N LEU A 90 -20.69 26.33 2.04
CA LEU A 90 -19.30 26.47 2.48
C LEU A 90 -18.79 27.87 2.15
N CYS A 91 -18.55 28.68 3.17
CA CYS A 91 -17.90 29.98 3.03
C CYS A 91 -16.42 29.86 3.33
N TYR A 92 -15.60 30.27 2.36
CA TYR A 92 -14.16 30.36 2.57
C TYR A 92 -13.56 31.55 1.85
N HIS A 93 -12.52 32.10 2.45
CA HIS A 93 -11.63 33.05 1.81
C HIS A 93 -10.33 32.35 1.42
N GLN A 94 -9.71 32.80 0.33
CA GLN A 94 -8.44 32.27 -0.14
C GLN A 94 -7.42 33.39 -0.23
N TYR A 95 -6.24 33.15 0.34
CA TYR A 95 -5.14 34.10 0.36
C TYR A 95 -3.90 33.45 -0.25
N GLU A 96 -3.33 34.13 -1.25
CA GLU A 96 -2.04 33.77 -1.86
C GLU A 96 -0.90 34.64 -1.31
N ASP A 97 -1.23 35.60 -0.44
CA ASP A 97 -0.34 36.63 0.09
C ASP A 97 -0.61 36.82 1.58
N TRP A 98 0.47 36.82 2.37
CA TRP A 98 0.42 37.05 3.81
C TRP A 98 -0.03 38.45 4.18
N ASP A 99 0.38 39.47 3.42
CA ASP A 99 0.08 40.85 3.79
C ASP A 99 -1.43 41.14 3.63
N LYS A 100 -2.07 40.53 2.61
CA LYS A 100 -3.53 40.58 2.43
C LYS A 100 -4.29 39.82 3.53
N LEU A 101 -3.79 38.66 3.93
CA LEU A 101 -4.38 37.89 5.03
C LEU A 101 -4.28 38.68 6.34
N LEU A 102 -3.10 39.20 6.66
CA LEU A 102 -2.87 39.96 7.89
C LEU A 102 -3.72 41.24 7.93
N TYR A 103 -3.86 41.94 6.80
CA TYR A 103 -4.72 43.12 6.73
C TYR A 103 -6.19 42.80 7.04
N ALA A 104 -6.72 41.73 6.43
CA ALA A 104 -8.10 41.31 6.68
C ALA A 104 -8.29 40.85 8.14
N GLU A 105 -7.37 40.05 8.65
CA GLU A 105 -7.47 39.50 10.00
C GLU A 105 -7.18 40.52 11.11
N GLN A 106 -6.48 41.61 10.82
CA GLN A 106 -6.29 42.70 11.78
C GLN A 106 -7.64 43.33 12.16
N GLN A 107 -8.50 43.59 11.18
CA GLN A 107 -9.83 44.16 11.43
C GLN A 107 -10.69 43.22 12.28
N GLU A 108 -10.69 41.92 11.93
CA GLU A 108 -11.47 40.93 12.69
C GLU A 108 -10.93 40.71 14.11
N ALA A 109 -9.61 40.78 14.29
CA ALA A 109 -8.98 40.68 15.60
C ALA A 109 -9.30 41.90 16.48
N ASP A 110 -9.34 43.11 15.91
CA ASP A 110 -9.70 44.32 16.64
C ASP A 110 -11.16 44.25 17.15
N GLU A 111 -12.08 43.73 16.33
CA GLU A 111 -13.48 43.48 16.77
C GLU A 111 -13.57 42.38 17.84
N LEU A 112 -12.81 41.28 17.69
CA LEU A 112 -12.74 40.22 18.70
C LEU A 112 -12.22 40.73 20.04
N ASP A 113 -11.27 41.66 20.04
CA ASP A 113 -10.73 42.25 21.26
C ASP A 113 -11.72 43.20 21.95
N LYS A 114 -12.67 43.80 21.21
CA LYS A 114 -13.78 44.56 21.83
C LYS A 114 -14.75 43.63 22.57
N GLU A 115 -14.99 42.44 22.05
CA GLU A 115 -15.87 41.44 22.67
C GLU A 115 -15.18 40.71 23.84
N ASN A 116 -13.97 40.22 23.61
CA ASN A 116 -13.17 39.46 24.56
C ASN A 116 -11.71 39.95 24.56
N PRO A 117 -11.36 40.88 25.47
CA PRO A 117 -10.06 41.54 25.47
C PRO A 117 -8.86 40.57 25.44
N GLY A 118 -8.00 40.75 24.44
CA GLY A 118 -6.75 40.02 24.27
C GLY A 118 -6.87 38.75 23.40
N THR A 119 -8.07 38.36 23.00
CA THR A 119 -8.31 37.18 22.14
C THR A 119 -7.79 37.41 20.72
N GLY A 120 -8.13 38.57 20.12
CA GLY A 120 -7.70 38.99 18.80
C GLY A 120 -6.19 39.23 18.74
N THR A 121 -5.64 39.98 19.70
CA THR A 121 -4.20 40.23 19.81
C THR A 121 -3.41 38.92 19.95
N THR A 122 -3.89 37.98 20.77
CA THR A 122 -3.24 36.66 20.92
C THR A 122 -3.30 35.85 19.63
N PHE A 123 -4.42 35.92 18.90
CA PHE A 123 -4.57 35.28 17.61
C PHE A 123 -3.62 35.86 16.55
N LEU A 124 -3.52 37.19 16.43
CA LEU A 124 -2.60 37.84 15.48
C LEU A 124 -1.14 37.50 15.75
N ASN A 125 -0.72 37.48 17.02
CA ASN A 125 0.64 37.07 17.40
C ASN A 125 0.92 35.63 16.99
N LYS A 126 -0.04 34.72 17.15
CA LYS A 126 0.07 33.34 16.67
C LYS A 126 0.15 33.30 15.15
N LEU A 127 -0.72 34.02 14.45
CA LEU A 127 -0.77 34.09 12.99
C LEU A 127 0.55 34.60 12.39
N LEU A 128 1.13 35.65 12.98
CA LEU A 128 2.46 36.17 12.63
C LEU A 128 3.57 35.14 12.84
N GLY A 129 3.50 34.36 13.92
CA GLY A 129 4.43 33.25 14.18
C GLY A 129 4.40 32.16 13.11
N PHE A 130 3.28 32.00 12.39
CA PHE A 130 3.15 31.05 11.29
C PHE A 130 3.65 31.58 9.94
N ARG A 131 3.85 32.90 9.79
CA ARG A 131 4.40 33.51 8.57
C ARG A 131 5.75 32.91 8.17
N GLN A 132 6.62 32.65 9.14
CA GLN A 132 7.93 32.05 8.91
C GLN A 132 7.86 30.55 8.58
N ARG A 133 6.78 29.87 8.98
CA ARG A 133 6.61 28.42 8.82
C ARG A 133 5.96 28.05 7.49
N TYR A 134 5.12 28.93 6.94
CA TYR A 134 4.40 28.69 5.70
C TYR A 134 4.68 29.78 4.69
N SER A 135 5.54 29.50 3.70
CA SER A 135 5.84 30.45 2.65
C SER A 135 4.65 30.57 1.67
N LEU A 136 4.09 31.78 1.58
CA LEU A 136 3.21 32.20 0.50
C LEU A 136 4.03 33.09 -0.44
N GLY A 137 3.95 32.83 -1.76
CA GLY A 137 4.73 33.54 -2.77
C GLY A 137 5.79 32.67 -3.46
N SER A 138 6.00 32.96 -4.74
CA SER A 138 6.90 32.24 -5.64
C SER A 138 8.36 32.59 -5.34
N ALA A 139 8.96 31.93 -4.35
CA ALA A 139 10.40 31.79 -4.26
C ALA A 139 10.75 30.40 -3.75
N CYS A 140 11.26 29.57 -4.67
CA CYS A 140 12.00 28.36 -4.39
C CYS A 140 13.01 28.59 -3.27
N PHE A 141 13.12 27.66 -2.32
CA PHE A 141 14.19 26.66 -2.27
C PHE A 141 13.98 25.79 -1.03
N SER A 142 14.05 24.48 -1.24
CA SER A 142 14.27 23.51 -0.18
C SER A 142 15.53 23.88 0.60
N GLN A 143 15.37 24.42 1.80
CA GLN A 143 16.42 24.40 2.80
C GLN A 143 15.95 23.54 3.95
N SER A 144 16.43 22.29 3.96
CA SER A 144 16.54 21.53 5.20
C SER A 144 17.29 22.41 6.20
N ALA A 145 16.68 22.65 7.36
CA ALA A 145 17.31 23.38 8.45
C ALA A 145 18.75 22.87 8.69
N PRO A 146 19.72 23.76 8.97
CA PRO A 146 21.08 23.34 9.28
C PRO A 146 21.04 22.51 10.56
N LYS A 147 21.60 21.29 10.50
CA LYS A 147 21.81 20.46 11.68
C LYS A 147 22.76 21.23 12.62
N PRO A 148 22.44 21.35 13.92
CA PRO A 148 23.40 21.88 14.88
C PRO A 148 24.62 20.96 14.90
N GLU A 149 25.82 21.54 14.81
CA GLU A 149 27.07 20.84 15.05
C GLU A 149 27.08 20.34 16.49
N LEU A 150 26.78 19.05 16.67
CA LEU A 150 26.83 18.39 17.96
C LEU A 150 28.26 17.89 18.21
N CYS A 151 28.78 18.31 19.36
CA CYS A 151 29.89 17.70 20.09
C CYS A 151 29.91 16.17 19.89
N GLU A 152 31.05 15.58 19.53
CA GLU A 152 31.15 14.16 19.18
C GLU A 152 30.59 13.27 20.30
N SER A 153 29.45 12.61 20.03
CA SER A 153 28.82 11.70 20.97
C SER A 153 29.77 10.55 21.36
N ALA A 154 29.70 10.07 22.61
CA ALA A 154 30.50 8.94 23.10
C ALA A 154 30.35 7.68 22.21
N GLU A 155 29.19 7.50 21.57
CA GLU A 155 28.94 6.47 20.57
C GLU A 155 29.77 6.64 19.29
N SER A 156 30.00 7.88 18.84
CA SER A 156 30.84 8.16 17.67
C SER A 156 32.32 7.88 17.95
N LYS A 157 32.79 8.09 19.17
CA LYS A 157 34.15 7.73 19.60
C LYS A 157 34.33 6.22 19.63
N TYR A 158 33.40 5.51 20.26
CA TYR A 158 33.42 4.05 20.34
C TYR A 158 33.29 3.37 18.96
N PHE A 159 32.50 3.95 18.05
CA PHE A 159 32.43 3.49 16.66
C PHE A 159 33.81 3.55 15.97
N ARG A 160 34.53 4.66 16.11
CA ARG A 160 35.87 4.82 15.50
C ARG A 160 36.87 3.84 16.09
N GLU A 161 36.89 3.68 17.41
CA GLU A 161 37.76 2.73 18.11
C GLU A 161 37.51 1.29 17.65
N LEU A 162 36.24 0.88 17.57
CA LEU A 162 35.88 -0.45 17.06
C LEU A 162 36.21 -0.63 15.59
N SER A 163 36.06 0.40 14.75
CA SER A 163 36.40 0.30 13.33
C SER A 163 37.90 0.12 13.08
N LEU A 164 38.75 0.64 13.98
CA LEU A 164 40.20 0.45 13.94
C LEU A 164 40.58 -0.95 14.45
N LEU A 165 40.01 -1.38 15.58
CA LEU A 165 40.33 -2.65 16.22
C LEU A 165 39.74 -3.87 15.49
N ALA A 166 38.55 -3.76 14.89
CA ALA A 166 37.84 -4.90 14.32
C ALA A 166 38.58 -5.62 13.16
N LYS A 167 39.57 -4.97 12.54
CA LYS A 167 40.40 -5.61 11.51
C LYS A 167 41.24 -6.74 12.11
N SER A 168 41.84 -6.54 13.29
CA SER A 168 42.72 -7.49 13.96
C SER A 168 41.99 -8.51 14.84
N MET A 169 40.72 -8.25 15.19
CA MET A 169 39.95 -9.14 16.09
C MET A 169 39.63 -10.52 15.48
N THR A 170 39.57 -11.53 16.35
CA THR A 170 39.13 -12.88 15.99
C THR A 170 37.60 -12.99 15.95
N ALA A 171 37.05 -13.99 15.24
CA ALA A 171 35.60 -14.18 15.17
C ALA A 171 34.97 -14.44 16.56
N LYS A 172 35.70 -15.11 17.46
CA LYS A 172 35.26 -15.39 18.83
C LYS A 172 35.15 -14.12 19.67
N GLU A 173 36.11 -13.19 19.53
CA GLU A 173 36.07 -11.89 20.22
C GLU A 173 34.93 -11.01 19.71
N ILE A 174 34.67 -11.00 18.39
CA ILE A 174 33.56 -10.24 17.80
C ILE A 174 32.22 -10.75 18.34
N VAL A 175 32.04 -12.07 18.46
CA VAL A 175 30.83 -12.68 19.06
C VAL A 175 30.70 -12.29 20.53
N GLY A 176 31.78 -12.36 21.31
CA GLY A 176 31.78 -11.93 22.72
C GLY A 176 31.38 -10.46 22.90
N LEU A 177 31.91 -9.56 22.05
CA LEU A 177 31.51 -8.15 22.04
C LEU A 177 30.05 -7.95 21.62
N MET A 178 29.55 -8.75 20.66
CA MET A 178 28.14 -8.69 20.26
C MET A 178 27.22 -9.11 21.41
N GLU A 179 27.56 -10.15 22.14
CA GLU A 179 26.77 -10.62 23.29
C GLU A 179 26.79 -9.61 24.43
N ALA A 180 27.96 -9.04 24.73
CA ALA A 180 28.11 -7.99 25.74
C ALA A 180 27.29 -6.74 25.37
N GLU A 181 27.35 -6.31 24.10
CA GLU A 181 26.58 -5.16 23.62
C GLU A 181 25.08 -5.44 23.61
N GLN A 182 24.64 -6.65 23.27
CA GLN A 182 23.22 -7.05 23.33
C GLN A 182 22.66 -7.09 24.75
N LYS A 183 23.46 -7.51 25.73
CA LYS A 183 23.08 -7.54 27.16
C LYS A 183 23.19 -6.17 27.83
N GLY A 184 24.10 -5.31 27.34
CA GLY A 184 24.35 -3.97 27.86
C GLY A 184 23.48 -2.90 27.19
N LEU A 185 24.12 -1.93 26.55
CA LEU A 185 23.48 -0.73 26.00
C LEU A 185 22.65 -0.97 24.72
N ASN A 186 22.81 -2.15 24.09
CA ASN A 186 22.05 -2.59 22.91
C ASN A 186 22.05 -1.56 21.77
N ARG A 187 23.20 -0.92 21.52
CA ARG A 187 23.30 0.15 20.52
C ARG A 187 23.22 -0.44 19.11
N PRO A 188 22.20 -0.07 18.30
CA PRO A 188 21.95 -0.72 17.01
C PRO A 188 23.06 -0.47 15.98
N VAL A 189 23.73 0.69 16.06
CA VAL A 189 24.87 1.06 15.21
C VAL A 189 26.02 0.08 15.43
N ILE A 190 26.39 -0.15 16.69
CA ILE A 190 27.49 -1.04 17.09
C ILE A 190 27.17 -2.50 16.76
N LEU A 191 25.95 -2.95 17.02
CA LEU A 191 25.55 -4.32 16.72
C LEU A 191 25.54 -4.62 15.21
N LEU A 192 25.11 -3.66 14.38
CA LEU A 192 25.17 -3.82 12.93
C LEU A 192 26.61 -3.80 12.40
N LEU A 193 27.47 -2.98 13.01
CA LEU A 193 28.89 -2.92 12.72
C LEU A 193 29.56 -4.28 13.00
N LEU A 194 29.40 -4.81 14.21
CA LEU A 194 29.98 -6.10 14.62
C LEU A 194 29.45 -7.27 13.77
N ARG A 195 28.16 -7.29 13.42
CA ARG A 195 27.59 -8.30 12.50
C ARG A 195 28.23 -8.24 11.11
N GLN A 196 28.49 -7.05 10.60
CA GLN A 196 29.16 -6.88 9.31
C GLN A 196 30.61 -7.36 9.36
N TYR A 197 31.32 -7.09 10.47
CA TYR A 197 32.68 -7.60 10.67
C TYR A 197 32.74 -9.12 10.79
N LEU A 198 31.80 -9.74 11.53
CA LEU A 198 31.69 -11.20 11.60
C LEU A 198 31.45 -11.81 10.22
N LYS A 199 30.57 -11.19 9.41
CA LYS A 199 30.30 -11.62 8.04
C LYS A 199 31.54 -11.48 7.14
N ASN A 200 32.34 -10.44 7.30
CA ASN A 200 33.57 -10.27 6.51
C ASN A 200 34.62 -11.35 6.83
N LYS A 201 34.62 -11.95 8.03
CA LYS A 201 35.55 -13.04 8.38
C LYS A 201 35.25 -14.34 7.64
N SER A 202 34.01 -14.55 7.17
CA SER A 202 33.63 -15.73 6.37
C SER A 202 33.68 -15.52 4.86
N LEU A 203 34.08 -14.33 4.40
CA LEU A 203 34.16 -13.97 2.98
C LEU A 203 35.63 -13.86 2.52
N SER A 204 35.89 -14.23 1.27
CA SER A 204 37.16 -14.00 0.56
C SER A 204 37.49 -12.50 0.53
N GLU A 205 38.77 -12.11 0.55
CA GLU A 205 39.22 -10.70 0.62
C GLU A 205 38.51 -9.79 -0.40
N ASP A 206 38.37 -10.24 -1.64
CA ASP A 206 37.73 -9.47 -2.73
C ASP A 206 36.23 -9.17 -2.50
N LYS A 207 35.60 -9.87 -1.55
CA LYS A 207 34.18 -9.73 -1.22
C LYS A 207 33.94 -9.08 0.14
N LYS A 208 35.00 -8.70 0.87
CA LYS A 208 34.87 -8.06 2.18
C LYS A 208 34.41 -6.61 2.01
N VAL A 209 33.36 -6.25 2.73
CA VAL A 209 32.81 -4.88 2.71
C VAL A 209 33.12 -4.21 4.03
N TRP A 210 34.07 -3.28 4.03
CA TRP A 210 34.43 -2.50 5.20
C TRP A 210 33.44 -1.34 5.37
N PRO A 211 32.56 -1.38 6.38
CA PRO A 211 31.47 -0.42 6.48
C PRO A 211 31.98 0.93 7.01
N ASP A 212 31.64 2.00 6.31
CA ASP A 212 31.81 3.37 6.81
C ASP A 212 30.60 3.81 7.64
N LYS A 213 30.74 4.88 8.44
CA LYS A 213 29.69 5.43 9.32
C LYS A 213 28.39 5.68 8.57
N ALA A 214 28.47 6.26 7.36
CA ALA A 214 27.29 6.51 6.52
C ALA A 214 26.60 5.21 6.08
N TYR A 215 27.36 4.15 5.80
CA TYR A 215 26.80 2.85 5.42
C TYR A 215 26.05 2.18 6.58
N ILE A 216 26.62 2.20 7.79
CA ILE A 216 25.95 1.65 8.97
C ILE A 216 24.72 2.47 9.34
N GLN A 217 24.80 3.80 9.29
CA GLN A 217 23.67 4.66 9.58
C GLN A 217 22.49 4.36 8.65
N ARG A 218 22.75 4.20 7.35
CA ARG A 218 21.73 3.81 6.37
C ARG A 218 21.11 2.44 6.70
N LYS A 219 21.88 1.49 7.22
CA LYS A 219 21.38 0.17 7.65
C LYS A 219 20.53 0.26 8.91
N VAL A 220 20.91 1.11 9.86
CA VAL A 220 20.15 1.39 11.09
C VAL A 220 18.79 1.98 10.72
N GLU A 221 18.77 3.02 9.88
CA GLU A 221 17.54 3.66 9.40
C GLU A 221 16.62 2.66 8.69
N GLN A 222 17.18 1.81 7.81
CA GLN A 222 16.42 0.75 7.15
C GLN A 222 15.84 -0.27 8.14
N SER A 223 16.60 -0.63 9.17
CA SER A 223 16.15 -1.55 10.22
C SER A 223 14.99 -0.93 11.03
N GLN A 224 15.15 0.31 11.47
CA GLN A 224 14.12 1.06 12.19
C GLN A 224 12.84 1.21 11.34
N MET A 225 12.98 1.55 10.06
CA MET A 225 11.85 1.62 9.14
C MET A 225 11.12 0.28 8.99
N ARG A 226 11.83 -0.84 8.91
CA ARG A 226 11.22 -2.19 8.85
C ARG A 226 10.47 -2.53 10.13
N THR A 227 11.08 -2.27 11.29
CA THR A 227 10.45 -2.52 12.59
C THR A 227 9.17 -1.70 12.75
N ARG A 228 9.22 -0.41 12.39
CA ARG A 228 8.06 0.48 12.37
C ARG A 228 6.96 -0.07 11.47
N ARG A 229 7.27 -0.36 10.20
CA ARG A 229 6.32 -0.94 9.24
C ARG A 229 5.64 -2.21 9.75
N ASN A 230 6.40 -3.12 10.35
CA ASN A 230 5.87 -4.38 10.86
C ASN A 230 4.99 -4.18 12.09
N PHE A 231 5.31 -3.21 12.95
CA PHE A 231 4.44 -2.82 14.05
C PHE A 231 3.13 -2.24 13.52
N VAL A 232 3.22 -1.21 12.69
CA VAL A 232 2.08 -0.52 12.05
C VAL A 232 1.13 -1.52 11.37
N ARG A 233 1.65 -2.43 10.54
CA ARG A 233 0.82 -3.43 9.84
C ARG A 233 0.11 -4.37 10.79
N ARG A 234 0.76 -4.79 11.88
CA ARG A 234 0.15 -5.68 12.88
C ARG A 234 -0.94 -4.95 13.66
N THR A 235 -0.66 -3.74 14.12
CA THR A 235 -1.61 -2.89 14.83
C THR A 235 -2.82 -2.58 13.96
N TYR A 236 -2.60 -2.15 12.72
CA TYR A 236 -3.67 -1.86 11.77
C TYR A 236 -4.52 -3.10 11.44
N HIS A 237 -3.91 -4.27 11.26
CA HIS A 237 -4.68 -5.49 11.01
C HIS A 237 -5.52 -5.92 12.23
N LYS A 238 -5.01 -5.72 13.45
CA LYS A 238 -5.70 -6.09 14.69
C LYS A 238 -6.85 -5.14 15.01
N ASN A 239 -6.66 -3.83 14.83
CA ASN A 239 -7.65 -2.82 15.18
C ASN A 239 -7.57 -1.59 14.24
N PRO A 240 -8.23 -1.63 13.06
CA PRO A 240 -8.12 -0.57 12.05
C PRO A 240 -8.61 0.79 12.53
N LEU A 241 -9.67 0.82 13.36
CA LEU A 241 -10.36 2.05 13.77
C LEU A 241 -9.52 2.91 14.73
N PHE A 242 -8.76 2.27 15.62
CA PHE A 242 -7.91 2.95 16.61
C PHE A 242 -6.42 2.81 16.31
N ALA A 243 -6.06 2.26 15.15
CA ALA A 243 -4.67 1.97 14.77
C ALA A 243 -3.77 3.22 14.86
N MET A 244 -4.26 4.37 14.39
CA MET A 244 -3.48 5.62 14.39
C MET A 244 -3.09 6.06 15.81
N GLN A 245 -4.03 6.01 16.75
CA GLN A 245 -3.77 6.38 18.14
C GLN A 245 -2.77 5.42 18.79
N GLU A 246 -2.95 4.10 18.58
CA GLU A 246 -2.03 3.09 19.13
C GLU A 246 -0.62 3.17 18.51
N ILE A 247 -0.52 3.56 17.23
CA ILE A 247 0.76 3.80 16.58
C ILE A 247 1.42 5.07 17.11
N GLN A 248 0.65 6.14 17.33
CA GLN A 248 1.14 7.41 17.85
C GLN A 248 1.66 7.31 19.28
N LEU A 249 1.12 6.41 20.12
CA LEU A 249 1.67 6.13 21.44
C LEU A 249 3.13 5.66 21.39
N ARG A 250 3.51 4.93 20.34
CA ARG A 250 4.89 4.41 20.16
C ARG A 250 5.75 5.30 19.27
N TYR A 251 5.12 6.00 18.33
CA TYR A 251 5.77 6.87 17.36
C TYR A 251 4.99 8.21 17.32
N PRO A 252 5.29 9.16 18.22
CA PRO A 252 4.52 10.40 18.36
C PRO A 252 4.42 11.22 17.08
N ASP A 253 5.49 11.21 16.26
CA ASP A 253 5.55 11.94 14.99
C ASP A 253 4.88 11.19 13.83
N TYR A 254 4.21 10.06 14.09
CA TYR A 254 3.60 9.23 13.06
C TYR A 254 2.31 9.83 12.54
N ASN A 255 2.26 10.09 11.23
CA ASN A 255 1.14 10.71 10.54
C ASN A 255 0.42 9.73 9.59
N GLU A 256 -0.77 10.13 9.12
CA GLU A 256 -1.59 9.30 8.23
C GLU A 256 -0.92 9.04 6.87
N ALA A 257 -0.11 9.98 6.36
CA ALA A 257 0.65 9.78 5.14
C ALA A 257 1.68 8.65 5.29
N MET A 258 2.31 8.53 6.47
CA MET A 258 3.21 7.43 6.80
C MET A 258 2.45 6.12 6.94
N LEU A 259 1.24 6.13 7.51
CA LEU A 259 0.36 4.96 7.59
C LEU A 259 0.10 4.39 6.20
N LEU A 260 -0.37 5.21 5.26
CA LEU A 260 -0.67 4.78 3.89
C LEU A 260 0.57 4.22 3.20
N ASN A 261 1.73 4.87 3.36
CA ASN A 261 2.99 4.40 2.80
C ASN A 261 3.49 3.08 3.40
N ASP A 262 3.30 2.87 4.71
CA ASP A 262 3.74 1.67 5.40
C ASP A 262 2.75 0.51 5.18
N LEU A 263 1.46 0.79 5.00
CA LEU A 263 0.42 -0.17 4.61
C LEU A 263 0.45 -0.53 3.13
N ALA A 264 0.99 0.34 2.27
CA ALA A 264 1.13 0.06 0.84
C ALA A 264 1.94 -1.23 0.63
N VAL A 265 1.22 -2.32 0.38
CA VAL A 265 1.81 -3.57 -0.07
C VAL A 265 2.14 -3.34 -1.54
N LYS A 266 3.43 -3.20 -1.86
CA LYS A 266 3.89 -3.30 -3.26
C LYS A 266 3.22 -4.54 -3.83
N SER A 267 2.46 -4.38 -4.92
CA SER A 267 1.72 -5.46 -5.55
C SER A 267 2.66 -6.68 -5.61
N ARG A 268 2.26 -7.76 -4.93
CA ARG A 268 2.98 -9.02 -5.09
C ARG A 268 2.87 -9.30 -6.58
N THR A 269 4.00 -9.26 -7.30
CA THR A 269 4.04 -9.86 -8.63
C THR A 269 3.46 -11.25 -8.47
N GLU A 270 2.32 -11.50 -9.11
CA GLU A 270 1.69 -12.80 -9.05
C GLU A 270 2.74 -13.80 -9.51
N LYS A 271 3.28 -14.57 -8.56
CA LYS A 271 4.17 -15.66 -8.92
C LYS A 271 3.33 -16.54 -9.81
N ARG A 272 3.69 -16.65 -11.10
CA ARG A 272 3.06 -17.58 -12.04
C ARG A 272 2.81 -18.88 -11.29
N LYS A 273 1.54 -19.27 -11.13
CA LYS A 273 1.21 -20.55 -10.54
C LYS A 273 1.97 -21.59 -11.35
N LYS A 274 2.84 -22.36 -10.69
CA LYS A 274 3.53 -23.47 -11.38
C LYS A 274 2.43 -24.41 -11.88
N HIS A 275 2.19 -24.42 -13.20
CA HIS A 275 1.25 -25.35 -13.80
C HIS A 275 1.85 -26.74 -13.65
N LYS A 276 1.14 -27.65 -12.97
CA LYS A 276 1.57 -29.04 -12.93
C LYS A 276 1.44 -29.59 -14.37
N PRO A 277 2.45 -30.27 -14.91
CA PRO A 277 2.32 -30.86 -16.23
C PRO A 277 1.18 -31.87 -16.21
N ILE A 278 0.29 -31.78 -17.20
CA ILE A 278 -0.73 -32.80 -17.43
C ILE A 278 -0.03 -33.99 -18.08
N THR A 279 -0.06 -35.14 -17.41
CA THR A 279 0.58 -36.38 -17.90
C THR A 279 -0.43 -37.45 -18.31
N ASP A 280 -1.69 -37.29 -17.91
CA ASP A 280 -2.82 -38.17 -18.24
C ASP A 280 -3.11 -38.14 -19.75
N LEU A 281 -3.14 -39.32 -20.37
CA LEU A 281 -3.42 -39.50 -21.79
C LEU A 281 -4.69 -38.77 -22.26
N ARG A 282 -5.82 -38.90 -21.54
CA ARG A 282 -7.09 -38.30 -21.99
C ARG A 282 -7.03 -36.79 -21.99
N ARG A 283 -6.46 -36.20 -20.93
CA ARG A 283 -6.31 -34.75 -20.84
C ARG A 283 -5.32 -34.22 -21.87
N CYS A 284 -4.22 -34.92 -22.12
CA CYS A 284 -3.30 -34.59 -23.22
C CYS A 284 -4.00 -34.61 -24.59
N GLN A 285 -4.87 -35.59 -24.84
CA GLN A 285 -5.65 -35.65 -26.08
C GLN A 285 -6.66 -34.50 -26.19
N LEU A 286 -7.37 -34.17 -25.10
CA LEU A 286 -8.27 -33.02 -25.05
C LEU A 286 -7.54 -31.70 -25.30
N GLU A 287 -6.34 -31.51 -24.73
CA GLU A 287 -5.52 -30.33 -25.01
C GLU A 287 -5.13 -30.24 -26.49
N LYS A 288 -4.68 -31.35 -27.10
CA LYS A 288 -4.33 -31.38 -28.53
C LYS A 288 -5.54 -31.07 -29.43
N LEU A 289 -6.71 -31.62 -29.14
CA LEU A 289 -7.94 -31.32 -29.88
C LEU A 289 -8.36 -29.87 -29.70
N SER A 290 -8.26 -29.33 -28.48
CA SER A 290 -8.55 -27.92 -28.21
C SER A 290 -7.59 -26.97 -28.93
N ALA A 291 -6.30 -27.32 -29.02
CA ALA A 291 -5.31 -26.57 -29.78
C ALA A 291 -5.62 -26.61 -31.28
N ARG A 292 -6.01 -27.77 -31.80
CA ARG A 292 -6.43 -27.96 -33.19
C ARG A 292 -7.65 -27.10 -33.56
N LEU A 293 -8.63 -27.00 -32.67
CA LEU A 293 -9.78 -26.09 -32.85
C LEU A 293 -9.36 -24.62 -32.83
N ARG A 294 -8.46 -24.22 -31.92
CA ARG A 294 -7.98 -22.84 -31.82
C ARG A 294 -7.13 -22.40 -33.02
N SER A 295 -6.41 -23.32 -33.66
CA SER A 295 -5.60 -23.01 -34.83
C SER A 295 -6.40 -22.72 -36.10
N GLY A 296 -7.72 -22.92 -36.11
CA GLY A 296 -8.64 -22.38 -37.12
C GLY A 296 -8.55 -22.94 -38.54
N ALA A 297 -7.76 -23.99 -38.79
CA ALA A 297 -7.54 -24.58 -40.12
C ALA A 297 -8.22 -25.95 -40.25
N LEU A 298 -9.54 -26.01 -40.10
CA LEU A 298 -10.32 -27.26 -40.21
C LEU A 298 -11.47 -27.09 -41.18
N ASP A 299 -11.63 -28.08 -42.05
CA ASP A 299 -12.84 -28.24 -42.85
C ASP A 299 -14.05 -28.62 -41.96
N GLU A 300 -15.27 -28.43 -42.45
CA GLU A 300 -16.51 -28.61 -41.68
C GLU A 300 -16.66 -30.05 -41.16
N GLN A 301 -16.31 -31.04 -41.98
CA GLN A 301 -16.33 -32.44 -41.58
C GLN A 301 -15.28 -32.73 -40.49
N GLU A 302 -14.07 -32.18 -40.61
CA GLU A 302 -13.01 -32.34 -39.61
C GLU A 302 -13.34 -31.64 -38.30
N TYR A 303 -13.97 -30.47 -38.38
CA TYR A 303 -14.47 -29.73 -37.22
C TYR A 303 -15.47 -30.58 -36.45
N HIS A 304 -16.49 -31.11 -37.13
CA HIS A 304 -17.52 -31.94 -36.49
C HIS A 304 -16.92 -33.21 -35.86
N GLN A 305 -16.02 -33.91 -36.56
CA GLN A 305 -15.32 -35.08 -36.01
C GLN A 305 -14.47 -34.71 -34.78
N THR A 306 -13.82 -33.55 -34.78
CA THR A 306 -13.02 -33.06 -33.66
C THR A 306 -13.90 -32.77 -32.44
N CYS A 307 -15.02 -32.08 -32.63
CA CYS A 307 -16.01 -31.82 -31.58
C CYS A 307 -16.59 -33.12 -31.00
N CYS A 308 -17.01 -34.07 -31.84
CA CYS A 308 -17.51 -35.37 -31.38
C CYS A 308 -16.47 -36.13 -30.55
N LYS A 309 -15.21 -36.17 -31.01
CA LYS A 309 -14.10 -36.79 -30.26
C LYS A 309 -13.87 -36.10 -28.91
N MET A 310 -13.93 -34.78 -28.85
CA MET A 310 -13.79 -34.03 -27.59
C MET A 310 -14.91 -34.38 -26.61
N VAL A 311 -16.16 -34.42 -27.06
CA VAL A 311 -17.31 -34.79 -26.21
C VAL A 311 -17.17 -36.22 -25.68
N MET A 312 -16.79 -37.18 -26.52
CA MET A 312 -16.58 -38.56 -26.10
C MET A 312 -15.46 -38.68 -25.05
N LEU A 313 -14.33 -37.99 -25.25
CA LEU A 313 -13.20 -38.02 -24.31
C LEU A 313 -13.53 -37.30 -23.00
N GLN A 314 -14.27 -36.20 -23.04
CA GLN A 314 -14.72 -35.46 -21.87
C GLN A 314 -15.67 -36.32 -21.04
N ASN A 315 -16.70 -36.91 -21.67
CA ASN A 315 -17.63 -37.81 -20.99
C ASN A 315 -16.91 -39.00 -20.35
N ALA A 316 -15.96 -39.62 -21.06
CA ALA A 316 -15.17 -40.72 -20.52
C ALA A 316 -14.28 -40.29 -19.34
N HIS A 317 -13.76 -39.06 -19.36
CA HIS A 317 -12.99 -38.50 -18.25
C HIS A 317 -13.86 -38.25 -17.01
N ASP A 318 -15.03 -37.63 -17.21
CA ASP A 318 -15.95 -37.28 -16.11
C ASP A 318 -16.48 -38.54 -15.40
N HIS A 319 -16.75 -39.60 -16.16
CA HIS A 319 -17.17 -40.90 -15.63
C HIS A 319 -15.99 -41.81 -15.23
N ARG A 320 -14.74 -41.34 -15.35
CA ARG A 320 -13.52 -42.09 -14.97
C ARG A 320 -13.43 -43.49 -15.59
N LEU A 321 -13.92 -43.65 -16.82
CA LEU A 321 -13.96 -44.95 -17.51
C LEU A 321 -12.54 -45.46 -17.80
N PRO A 322 -12.27 -46.77 -17.90
CA PRO A 322 -10.97 -47.26 -18.38
C PRO A 322 -10.72 -46.86 -19.83
N ILE A 323 -9.45 -46.83 -20.26
CA ILE A 323 -9.04 -46.54 -21.64
C ILE A 323 -8.83 -47.87 -22.36
N PRO A 324 -9.76 -48.29 -23.25
CA PRO A 324 -9.57 -49.50 -24.03
C PRO A 324 -8.59 -49.25 -25.17
N LEU A 325 -7.61 -50.14 -25.30
CA LEU A 325 -6.71 -50.20 -26.45
C LEU A 325 -6.91 -51.56 -27.13
N THR A 326 -7.37 -51.51 -28.38
CA THR A 326 -7.57 -52.71 -29.20
C THR A 326 -6.28 -53.01 -29.95
N VAL A 327 -5.75 -54.21 -29.78
CA VAL A 327 -4.51 -54.67 -30.43
C VAL A 327 -4.81 -55.93 -31.22
N THR A 328 -4.44 -55.93 -32.51
CA THR A 328 -4.63 -57.06 -33.41
C THR A 328 -3.27 -57.66 -33.79
N LEU A 329 -2.98 -58.88 -33.32
CA LEU A 329 -1.76 -59.63 -33.67
C LEU A 329 -2.14 -61.01 -34.20
N ASN A 330 -1.49 -61.48 -35.26
CA ASN A 330 -1.71 -62.82 -35.84
C ASN A 330 -3.21 -63.16 -36.08
N LYS A 331 -3.99 -62.19 -36.58
CA LYS A 331 -5.45 -62.28 -36.81
C LYS A 331 -6.30 -62.45 -35.54
N GLN A 332 -5.71 -62.42 -34.36
CA GLN A 332 -6.42 -62.34 -33.09
C GLN A 332 -6.49 -60.87 -32.64
N THR A 333 -7.61 -60.49 -32.04
CA THR A 333 -7.81 -59.13 -31.51
C THR A 333 -8.12 -59.23 -30.03
N LEU A 334 -7.32 -58.56 -29.21
CA LEU A 334 -7.52 -58.45 -27.78
C LEU A 334 -7.61 -56.98 -27.36
N VAL A 335 -8.42 -56.73 -26.34
CA VAL A 335 -8.63 -55.39 -25.78
C VAL A 335 -7.94 -55.30 -24.41
N TYR A 336 -7.03 -54.34 -24.30
CA TYR A 336 -6.30 -54.04 -23.07
C TYR A 336 -6.87 -52.76 -22.44
N SER A 337 -7.28 -52.82 -21.17
CA SER A 337 -8.06 -51.77 -20.51
C SER A 337 -7.24 -51.00 -19.48
N PHE A 338 -6.59 -49.91 -19.89
CA PHE A 338 -5.78 -49.10 -19.00
C PHE A 338 -6.62 -48.29 -18.02
N GLY A 339 -6.04 -47.98 -16.85
CA GLY A 339 -6.64 -47.07 -15.89
C GLY A 339 -6.90 -45.68 -16.49
N TRP A 340 -7.92 -44.98 -16.00
CA TRP A 340 -8.34 -43.69 -16.54
C TRP A 340 -7.32 -42.55 -16.36
N ARG A 341 -6.31 -42.72 -15.50
CA ARG A 341 -5.19 -41.78 -15.23
C ARG A 341 -3.85 -42.20 -15.85
N ILE A 342 -3.83 -43.20 -16.72
CA ILE A 342 -2.58 -43.71 -17.31
C ILE A 342 -1.81 -42.60 -18.04
N ARG A 343 -0.48 -42.62 -17.96
CA ARG A 343 0.34 -41.60 -18.61
C ARG A 343 0.40 -41.84 -20.12
N GLU A 344 0.43 -40.77 -20.91
CA GLU A 344 0.53 -40.89 -22.37
C GLU A 344 1.77 -41.69 -22.81
N ASN A 345 2.90 -41.51 -22.14
CA ASN A 345 4.15 -42.20 -22.47
C ASN A 345 4.08 -43.73 -22.25
N GLU A 346 3.34 -44.18 -21.25
CA GLU A 346 3.19 -45.61 -20.93
C GLU A 346 2.32 -46.31 -21.98
N VAL A 347 1.24 -45.66 -22.40
CA VAL A 347 0.41 -46.17 -23.50
C VAL A 347 1.20 -46.18 -24.81
N LYS A 348 2.00 -45.14 -25.08
CA LYS A 348 2.89 -45.12 -26.24
C LYS A 348 3.95 -46.21 -26.20
N SER A 349 4.56 -46.49 -25.05
CA SER A 349 5.53 -47.57 -24.92
C SER A 349 4.86 -48.93 -25.15
N PHE A 350 3.65 -49.13 -24.64
CA PHE A 350 2.88 -50.35 -24.89
C PHE A 350 2.51 -50.52 -26.37
N VAL A 351 2.06 -49.45 -27.04
CA VAL A 351 1.81 -49.47 -28.49
C VAL A 351 3.11 -49.75 -29.27
N GLY A 352 4.23 -49.19 -28.84
CA GLY A 352 5.55 -49.48 -29.42
C GLY A 352 5.93 -50.95 -29.29
N LEU A 353 5.67 -51.56 -28.13
CA LEU A 353 5.84 -53.01 -27.93
C LEU A 353 4.91 -53.82 -28.82
N ALA A 354 3.64 -53.45 -28.93
CA ALA A 354 2.68 -54.14 -29.79
C ALA A 354 3.08 -54.12 -31.28
N ASN A 355 3.76 -53.07 -31.73
CA ASN A 355 4.24 -52.96 -33.11
C ASN A 355 5.62 -53.61 -33.34
N SER A 356 6.23 -54.21 -32.32
CA SER A 356 7.53 -54.84 -32.45
C SER A 356 7.43 -56.23 -33.12
N LYS A 357 8.41 -56.57 -33.96
CA LYS A 357 8.41 -57.83 -34.71
C LYS A 357 8.56 -59.01 -33.76
N GLY A 358 7.69 -60.01 -33.89
CA GLY A 358 7.75 -61.26 -33.12
C GLY A 358 6.98 -61.24 -31.79
N MET A 359 6.30 -60.15 -31.44
CA MET A 359 5.50 -60.09 -30.21
C MET A 359 4.24 -60.95 -30.29
N THR A 360 3.99 -61.69 -29.23
CA THR A 360 2.76 -62.49 -29.04
C THR A 360 1.82 -61.84 -28.02
N HIS A 361 0.54 -62.20 -28.06
CA HIS A 361 -0.44 -61.71 -27.09
C HIS A 361 -0.12 -62.13 -25.64
N GLU A 362 0.55 -63.27 -25.44
CA GLU A 362 0.97 -63.75 -24.12
C GLU A 362 2.05 -62.85 -23.51
N GLU A 363 3.08 -62.51 -24.28
CA GLU A 363 4.15 -61.59 -23.87
C GLU A 363 3.60 -60.19 -23.62
N LEU A 364 2.68 -59.74 -24.48
CA LEU A 364 2.02 -58.45 -24.36
C LEU A 364 1.15 -58.39 -23.09
N GLY A 365 0.47 -59.49 -22.77
CA GLY A 365 -0.33 -59.67 -21.55
C GLY A 365 0.51 -59.61 -20.27
N LYS A 366 1.68 -60.26 -20.25
CA LYS A 366 2.63 -60.17 -19.13
C LYS A 366 3.12 -58.74 -18.92
N LYS A 367 3.50 -58.05 -20.00
CA LYS A 367 3.94 -56.64 -19.94
C LYS A 367 2.82 -55.70 -19.52
N TYR A 368 1.58 -55.95 -19.95
CA TYR A 368 0.41 -55.22 -19.50
C TYR A 368 0.20 -55.39 -17.99
N GLN A 369 0.27 -56.63 -17.46
CA GLN A 369 0.16 -56.88 -16.02
C GLN A 369 1.28 -56.20 -15.22
N GLU A 370 2.52 -56.24 -15.69
CA GLU A 370 3.64 -55.49 -15.08
C GLU A 370 3.37 -53.98 -15.04
N MET A 371 2.85 -53.40 -16.13
CA MET A 371 2.52 -51.96 -16.19
C MET A 371 1.38 -51.57 -15.26
N VAL A 372 0.34 -52.41 -15.15
CA VAL A 372 -0.81 -52.15 -14.27
C VAL A 372 -0.49 -52.40 -12.79
N SER A 373 0.39 -53.38 -12.50
CA SER A 373 0.78 -53.72 -11.11
C SER A 373 1.88 -52.83 -10.54
N SER A 374 2.71 -52.21 -11.39
CA SER A 374 3.72 -51.28 -10.93
C SER A 374 3.09 -49.94 -10.51
N ASN A 375 3.61 -49.33 -9.42
CA ASN A 375 3.25 -47.98 -8.93
C ASN A 375 3.48 -46.86 -9.97
N TYR A 376 3.87 -47.19 -11.20
CA TYR A 376 3.94 -46.24 -12.32
C TYR A 376 2.55 -45.79 -12.80
N SER A 377 1.49 -46.58 -12.53
CA SER A 377 0.09 -46.16 -12.81
C SER A 377 -0.49 -45.12 -11.82
N TYR A 378 0.36 -44.62 -10.89
CA TYR A 378 0.13 -43.79 -9.68
C TYR A 378 -0.12 -44.55 -8.40
#